data_AF-A0A7U2NHQ6-F1
#
_entry.id   AF-A0A7U2NHQ6-F1
#
_cell.length_a   1.000
_cell.length_b   1.000
_cell.length_c   1.000
_cell.angle_alpha   90.00
_cell.angle_beta   90.00
_cell.angle_gamma   90.00
#
_symmetry.space_group_name_H-M   'P 1'
#
loop_
_entity.id
_entity.type
_entity.pdbx_description
1 polymer ?
#
loop_
_entity_poly.entity_id
_entity_poly.type
_entity_poly.pdbx_seq_one_letter_code
_entity_poly.pdbx_strand_id
1 'polypeptide(L)' 'MSVEIKKVNDREYTINGKEIYKDTNNNWVAREELTTAELKEFRSYKEKAID' A
#
# COMPACT_ATOMS: atom_id res chain seq x y z
N MET A 1 11.00 12.66 2.82
CA MET A 1 9.66 12.56 2.22
C MET A 1 8.90 11.55 3.05
N SER A 2 7.86 11.98 3.75
CA SER A 2 7.06 11.11 4.60
C SER A 2 5.98 10.46 3.74
N VAL A 3 5.93 9.14 3.69
CA VAL A 3 4.87 8.41 2.99
C VAL A 3 3.76 8.13 4.00
N GLU A 4 2.55 8.62 3.74
CA GLU A 4 1.41 8.37 4.61
C GLU A 4 0.66 7.13 4.13
N ILE A 5 0.63 6.06 4.94
CA ILE A 5 -0.13 4.84 4.62
C ILE A 5 -1.35 4.79 5.54
N LYS A 6 -2.54 4.77 4.96
CA LYS A 6 -3.82 4.64 5.65
C LYS A 6 -4.50 3.35 5.24
N LYS A 7 -4.91 2.55 6.22
CA LYS A 7 -5.74 1.37 5.99
C LYS A 7 -7.17 1.83 5.73
N VAL A 8 -7.70 1.53 4.54
CA VAL A 8 -9.11 1.76 4.23
C VAL A 8 -9.92 0.55 4.71
N ASN A 9 -9.46 -0.65 4.37
CA ASN A 9 -10.00 -1.92 4.87
C ASN A 9 -8.94 -3.05 4.78
N ASP A 10 -9.30 -4.30 5.03
CA ASP A 10 -8.35 -5.43 5.00
C ASP A 10 -7.77 -5.74 3.62
N ARG A 11 -8.40 -5.26 2.55
CA ARG A 11 -7.99 -5.48 1.16
C ARG A 11 -7.67 -4.19 0.42
N GLU A 12 -7.72 -3.04 1.07
CA GLU A 12 -7.53 -1.73 0.46
C GLU A 12 -6.79 -0.79 1.42
N TYR A 13 -5.79 -0.11 0.87
CA TYR A 13 -4.96 0.88 1.54
C TYR A 13 -4.89 2.14 0.68
N THR A 14 -4.61 3.27 1.29
CA THR A 14 -4.27 4.51 0.59
C THR A 14 -2.86 4.93 0.97
N ILE A 15 -2.02 5.20 -0.02
CA ILE A 15 -0.66 5.70 0.17
C ILE A 15 -0.58 7.11 -0.38
N ASN A 16 -0.43 8.08 0.50
CA ASN A 16 -0.31 9.49 0.15
C ASN A 16 -1.49 9.97 -0.73
N GLY A 17 -2.68 9.43 -0.47
CA GLY A 17 -3.90 9.67 -1.25
C GLY A 17 -4.13 8.71 -2.42
N LYS A 18 -3.14 7.88 -2.81
CA LYS A 18 -3.27 6.91 -3.91
C LYS A 18 -3.83 5.59 -3.41
N GLU A 19 -4.90 5.11 -4.03
CA GLU A 19 -5.53 3.84 -3.65
C GLU A 19 -4.70 2.62 -4.08
N ILE A 20 -4.62 1.63 -3.20
CA ILE A 20 -4.02 0.32 -3.42
C ILE A 20 -5.01 -0.72 -2.97
N TYR A 21 -5.37 -1.62 -3.86
CA TYR A 21 -6.29 -2.70 -3.59
C TYR A 21 -5.61 -4.06 -3.81
N LYS A 22 -6.13 -5.08 -3.13
CA LYS A 22 -5.70 -6.46 -3.28
C LYS A 22 -6.53 -7.12 -4.39
N ASP A 23 -5.87 -7.48 -5.48
CA ASP A 23 -6.48 -8.22 -6.58
C ASP A 23 -6.83 -9.66 -6.16
N THR A 24 -7.71 -10.32 -6.93
CA THR A 24 -8.05 -11.74 -6.82
C THR A 24 -6.85 -12.68 -6.74
N ASN A 25 -5.72 -12.30 -7.33
CA ASN A 25 -4.47 -13.08 -7.27
C ASN A 25 -3.66 -12.84 -5.97
N ASN A 26 -4.24 -12.21 -4.95
CA ASN A 26 -3.58 -11.76 -3.72
C ASN A 26 -2.44 -10.75 -3.93
N ASN A 27 -2.32 -10.19 -5.14
CA ASN A 27 -1.35 -9.15 -5.47
C ASN A 27 -1.90 -7.78 -5.08
N TRP A 28 -1.03 -6.93 -4.55
CA TRP A 28 -1.40 -5.55 -4.23
C TRP A 28 -1.14 -4.67 -5.45
N VAL A 29 -2.19 -4.04 -5.94
CA VAL A 29 -2.18 -3.21 -7.15
C VAL A 29 -2.53 -1.80 -6.75
N ALA A 30 -1.68 -0.85 -7.14
CA ALA A 30 -1.98 0.56 -6.97
C ALA A 30 -2.82 1.05 -8.16
N ARG A 31 -3.84 1.86 -7.86
CA ARG A 31 -4.68 2.54 -8.84
C ARG A 31 -3.87 3.54 -9.67
N GLU A 32 -2.87 4.15 -9.03
CA GLU A 32 -1.96 5.13 -9.62
C GLU A 32 -0.51 4.67 -9.47
N GLU A 33 0.37 5.20 -10.31
CA GLU A 33 1.80 4.87 -10.24
C GLU A 33 2.38 5.32 -8.89
N LEU A 34 2.92 4.34 -8.15
CA LEU A 34 3.65 4.60 -6.92
C LEU A 34 5.11 4.89 -7.23
N THR A 35 5.65 5.86 -6.52
CA THR A 35 7.08 6.11 -6.50
C THR A 35 7.82 4.98 -5.78
N THR A 36 9.12 4.86 -6.04
CA THR A 36 9.97 3.86 -5.38
C THR A 36 9.95 4.00 -3.85
N ALA A 37 9.82 5.22 -3.33
CA ALA A 37 9.71 5.47 -1.89
C ALA A 37 8.40 4.91 -1.31
N GLU A 38 7.28 5.17 -1.97
CA GLU A 38 5.95 4.67 -1.58
C GLU A 38 5.90 3.14 -1.59
N LEU A 39 6.46 2.50 -2.62
CA LEU A 39 6.55 1.04 -2.71
C LEU A 39 7.39 0.44 -1.57
N LYS A 40 8.51 1.07 -1.23
CA LYS A 40 9.40 0.61 -0.15
C LYS A 40 8.71 0.70 1.21
N GLU A 41 8.07 1.83 1.50
CA GLU A 41 7.29 2.04 2.72
C GLU A 41 6.12 1.06 2.80
N PHE A 42 5.37 0.84 1.71
CA PHE A 42 4.26 -0.13 1.70
C PHE A 42 4.70 -1.56 1.99
N ARG A 43 5.83 -1.98 1.42
CA ARG A 43 6.40 -3.31 1.67
C ARG A 43 6.79 -3.45 3.15
N SER A 44 7.50 -2.47 3.70
CA SER A 44 7.89 -2.48 5.11
C SER A 44 6.69 -2.43 6.05
N TYR A 45 5.65 -1.66 5.70
CA TYR A 45 4.40 -1.61 6.46
C TYR A 45 3.71 -2.98 6.47
N LYS A 46 3.63 -3.67 5.33
CA LYS A 46 3.06 -5.02 5.27
C LYS A 46 3.86 -6.05 6.06
N GLU A 47 5.19 -5.97 6.05
CA GLU A 47 6.02 -6.85 6.88
C GLU A 47 5.80 -6.61 8.37
N LYS A 48 5.51 -5.36 8.79
CA LYS A 48 5.24 -5.03 10.20
C LYS A 48 3.80 -5.29 10.64
N ALA A 49 2.82 -5.19 9.73
CA ALA A 49 1.40 -5.37 10.03
C ALA A 49 0.97 -6.85 9.99
N ILE A 50 1.82 -7.74 9.47
CA ILE A 50 1.63 -9.19 9.44
C ILE A 50 2.68 -9.80 10.40
N ASP A 51 2.48 -9.60 11.70
CA ASP A 51 3.01 -10.47 12.77
C ASP A 51 1.83 -10.81 13.70
#